data_AF-A0A0N8K7R2-F1
#
_entry.id   AF-A0A0N8K7R2-F1
#
_cell.length_a   1.000
_cell.length_b   1.000
_cell.length_c   1.000
_cell.angle_alpha   90.00
_cell.angle_beta   90.00
_cell.angle_gamma   90.00
#
_symmetry.space_group_name_H-M   'P 1'
#
loop_
_entity.id
_entity.type
_entity.pdbx_description
1 polymer ?
#
loop_
_entity_poly.entity_id
_entity_poly.type
_entity_poly.pdbx_seq_one_letter_code
_entity_poly.pdbx_strand_id
1 'polypeptide(L)'
;MTPKQMIEFDARREAVLRAHLARNPKYRKMMRDRRVAFAAGVVRYFAGLGLVLFLIKAFLMGQYGQDGYLALVAPLMAHVPADGLLAQSIAPDHYSGLVASAMAELFAPTAQTATSPSDGLERIIPGLSES
;
A
#
# COMPACT_ATOMS: atom_id res chain seq x y z
N MET A 1 10.97 -5.89 56.75
CA MET A 1 10.62 -4.92 55.70
C MET A 1 9.23 -5.27 55.20
N THR A 2 8.26 -4.37 55.22
CA THR A 2 6.92 -4.69 54.67
C THR A 2 6.94 -4.60 53.14
N PRO A 3 6.10 -5.36 52.41
CA PRO A 3 6.08 -5.33 50.95
C PRO A 3 5.89 -3.92 50.37
N LYS A 4 5.11 -3.07 51.05
CA LYS A 4 4.92 -1.66 50.65
C LYS A 4 6.20 -0.83 50.76
N GLN A 5 7.00 -1.06 51.81
CA GLN A 5 8.30 -0.39 51.99
C GLN A 5 9.34 -0.83 50.96
N MET A 6 9.28 -2.08 50.47
CA MET A 6 10.16 -2.53 49.37
C MET A 6 9.83 -1.83 48.06
N ILE A 7 8.55 -1.73 47.69
CA ILE A 7 8.11 -1.02 46.48
C ILE A 7 8.54 0.45 46.52
N GLU A 8 8.36 1.11 47.67
CA GLU A 8 8.78 2.51 47.83
C GLU A 8 10.30 2.70 47.79
N PHE A 9 11.07 1.72 48.27
CA PHE A 9 12.52 1.74 48.21
C PHE A 9 13.02 1.53 46.77
N ASP A 10 12.43 0.58 46.05
CA ASP A 10 12.77 0.29 44.66
C ASP A 10 12.42 1.48 43.74
N ALA A 11 11.25 2.11 43.93
CA ALA A 11 10.88 3.31 43.19
C ALA A 11 11.85 4.48 43.43
N ARG A 12 12.28 4.68 44.68
CA ARG A 12 13.29 5.71 45.03
C ARG A 12 14.65 5.40 44.43
N ARG A 13 15.09 4.15 44.51
CA ARG A 13 16.36 3.69 43.92
C ARG A 13 16.36 3.85 42.41
N GLU A 14 15.26 3.52 41.75
CA GLU A 14 15.12 3.68 40.31
C GLU A 14 15.14 5.15 39.90
N ALA A 15 14.48 6.04 40.65
CA ALA A 15 14.49 7.47 40.39
C ALA A 15 15.91 8.05 40.45
N VAL A 16 16.71 7.67 41.46
CA VAL A 16 18.11 8.10 41.60
C VAL A 16 18.97 7.56 40.45
N LEU A 17 18.83 6.28 40.11
CA LEU A 17 19.55 5.68 38.98
C LEU A 17 19.21 6.35 37.65
N ARG A 18 17.93 6.65 37.40
CA ARG A 18 17.49 7.40 36.20
C ARG A 18 18.09 8.80 36.17
N ALA A 19 18.16 9.50 37.30
CA ALA A 19 18.77 10.83 37.38
C ALA A 19 20.28 10.80 37.06
N HIS A 20 21.00 9.79 37.53
CA HIS A 20 22.42 9.59 37.19
C HIS A 20 22.63 9.20 35.73
N LEU A 21 21.78 8.31 35.18
CA LEU A 21 21.83 7.91 33.79
C LEU A 21 21.52 9.08 32.84
N ALA A 22 20.58 9.96 33.20
CA ALA A 22 20.25 11.14 32.41
C ALA A 22 21.43 12.12 32.23
N ARG A 23 22.33 12.20 33.22
CA ARG A 23 23.56 13.00 33.15
C ARG A 23 24.68 12.34 32.35
N ASN A 24 24.60 11.04 32.07
CA ASN A 24 25.62 10.32 31.32
C ASN A 24 25.53 10.63 29.81
N PRO A 25 26.59 11.16 29.17
CA PRO A 25 26.57 11.50 27.75
C PRO A 25 26.38 10.27 26.83
N LYS A 26 26.83 9.08 27.24
CA LYS A 26 26.63 7.85 26.46
C LYS A 26 25.15 7.45 26.42
N TYR A 27 24.45 7.59 27.55
CA TYR A 27 23.02 7.30 27.64
C TYR A 27 22.19 8.27 26.78
N ARG A 28 22.55 9.56 26.77
CA ARG A 28 21.91 10.57 25.91
C ARG A 28 22.09 10.26 24.41
N LYS A 29 23.29 9.85 23.98
CA LYS A 29 23.54 9.42 22.60
C LYS A 29 22.69 8.20 22.23
N MET A 30 22.73 7.14 23.06
CA MET A 30 21.92 5.94 22.84
C MET A 30 20.42 6.25 22.75
N MET A 31 19.90 7.14 23.59
CA MET A 31 18.49 7.55 23.54
C MET A 31 18.15 8.32 22.27
N ARG A 32 19.06 9.18 21.80
CA ARG A 32 18.88 9.87 20.50
C ARG A 32 18.86 8.86 19.36
N ASP A 33 19.81 7.93 19.33
CA ASP A 33 19.92 6.94 18.26
C ASP A 33 18.70 6.01 18.23
N ARG A 34 18.16 5.63 19.40
CA ARG A 34 16.89 4.90 19.49
C ARG A 34 15.71 5.69 18.94
N ARG A 35 15.61 6.99 19.23
CA ARG A 35 14.54 7.85 18.69
C ARG A 35 14.65 7.99 17.18
N VAL A 36 15.85 8.16 16.66
CA VAL A 36 16.12 8.25 15.21
C VAL A 36 15.80 6.93 14.53
N ALA A 37 16.24 5.80 15.08
CA ALA A 37 15.94 4.48 14.54
C ALA A 37 14.43 4.18 14.56
N PHE A 38 13.73 4.55 15.63
CA PHE A 38 12.28 4.43 15.71
C PHE A 38 11.59 5.30 14.66
N ALA A 39 11.95 6.58 14.55
CA ALA A 39 11.40 7.48 13.54
C ALA A 39 11.66 6.96 12.12
N ALA A 40 12.86 6.48 11.83
CA ALA A 40 13.20 5.86 10.55
C ALA A 40 12.36 4.60 10.28
N GLY A 41 12.13 3.77 11.31
CA GLY A 41 11.25 2.60 11.23
C GLY A 41 9.81 2.99 10.89
N VAL A 42 9.27 4.00 11.58
CA VAL A 42 7.92 4.53 11.34
C VAL A 42 7.79 5.10 9.92
N VAL A 43 8.75 5.90 9.47
CA VAL A 43 8.76 6.46 8.10
C VAL A 43 8.82 5.34 7.06
N ARG A 44 9.67 4.33 7.26
CA ARG A 44 9.79 3.19 6.35
C ARG A 44 8.49 2.37 6.30
N TYR A 45 7.82 2.21 7.43
CA TYR A 45 6.52 1.54 7.50
C TYR A 45 5.46 2.31 6.69
N PHE A 46 5.33 3.61 6.90
CA PHE A 46 4.37 4.44 6.14
C PHE A 46 4.69 4.50 4.65
N ALA A 47 5.97 4.56 4.28
CA ALA A 47 6.39 4.49 2.88
C ALA A 47 6.01 3.15 2.24
N GLY A 48 6.22 2.03 2.94
CA GLY A 48 5.81 0.71 2.49
C GLY A 48 4.29 0.58 2.36
N LEU A 49 3.53 1.08 3.34
CA LEU A 49 2.08 1.11 3.29
C LEU A 49 1.56 1.95 2.11
N GLY A 50 2.14 3.13 1.89
CA GLY A 50 1.83 3.99 0.75
C GLY A 50 2.10 3.31 -0.58
N LEU A 51 3.22 2.59 -0.70
CA LEU A 51 3.54 1.81 -1.91
C LEU A 51 2.50 0.70 -2.15
N VAL A 52 2.09 -0.04 -1.12
CA VAL A 52 1.07 -1.08 -1.25
C VAL A 52 -0.27 -0.47 -1.68
N LEU A 53 -0.69 0.62 -1.06
CA LEU A 53 -1.94 1.31 -1.44
C LEU A 53 -1.89 1.85 -2.87
N PHE A 54 -0.74 2.38 -3.29
CA PHE A 54 -0.51 2.83 -4.67
C PHE A 54 -0.64 1.68 -5.66
N LEU A 55 -0.04 0.52 -5.37
CA LEU A 55 -0.16 -0.66 -6.23
C LEU A 55 -1.59 -1.19 -6.30
N ILE A 56 -2.33 -1.21 -5.18
CA ILE A 56 -3.75 -1.57 -5.16
C ILE A 56 -4.56 -0.60 -6.03
N LYS A 57 -4.29 0.71 -5.92
CA LYS A 57 -4.94 1.73 -6.75
C LYS A 57 -4.67 1.49 -8.24
N ALA A 58 -3.41 1.30 -8.62
CA ALA A 58 -3.02 1.02 -10.01
C ALA A 58 -3.65 -0.28 -10.52
N PHE A 59 -3.72 -1.33 -9.68
CA PHE A 59 -4.38 -2.59 -10.02
C PHE A 59 -5.88 -2.41 -10.29
N LEU A 60 -6.59 -1.70 -9.41
CA LEU A 60 -8.03 -1.41 -9.59
C LEU A 60 -8.27 -0.58 -10.86
N MET A 61 -7.43 0.42 -11.13
CA MET A 61 -7.50 1.21 -12.36
C MET A 61 -7.21 0.36 -13.60
N GLY A 62 -6.27 -0.59 -13.52
CA GLY A 62 -5.97 -1.50 -14.63
C GLY A 62 -7.10 -2.49 -14.93
N GLN A 63 -7.82 -2.94 -13.90
CA GLN A 63 -8.91 -3.91 -14.05
C GLN A 63 -10.23 -3.28 -14.48
N TYR A 64 -10.60 -2.12 -13.91
CA TYR A 64 -11.91 -1.49 -14.12
C TYR A 64 -11.87 -0.25 -15.02
N GLY A 65 -10.69 0.17 -15.45
CA GLY A 65 -10.48 1.46 -16.09
C GLY A 65 -10.64 2.63 -15.13
N GLN A 66 -10.37 3.83 -15.63
CA GLN A 66 -10.39 5.06 -14.83
C GLN A 66 -11.80 5.41 -14.33
N ASP A 67 -12.81 5.27 -15.19
CA ASP A 67 -14.21 5.58 -14.83
C ASP A 67 -14.78 4.57 -13.83
N GLY A 68 -14.44 3.29 -13.97
CA GLY A 68 -14.84 2.25 -13.03
C GLY A 68 -14.20 2.44 -11.65
N TYR A 69 -12.92 2.83 -11.60
CA TYR A 69 -12.26 3.20 -10.34
C TYR A 69 -12.93 4.39 -9.66
N LEU A 70 -13.25 5.46 -10.41
CA LEU A 70 -13.94 6.62 -9.87
C LEU A 70 -15.32 6.26 -9.30
N ALA A 71 -16.07 5.38 -9.96
CA ALA A 71 -17.36 4.90 -9.46
C ALA A 71 -17.23 4.12 -8.14
N LEU A 72 -16.16 3.32 -7.99
CA LEU A 72 -15.88 2.57 -6.76
C LEU A 72 -15.50 3.49 -5.58
N VAL A 73 -14.81 4.59 -5.86
CA VAL A 73 -14.30 5.48 -4.81
C VAL A 73 -15.20 6.69 -4.54
N ALA A 74 -16.14 7.01 -5.44
CA ALA A 74 -17.17 8.03 -5.26
C ALA A 74 -17.88 7.99 -3.90
N PRO A 75 -18.38 6.83 -3.39
CA PRO A 75 -19.04 6.79 -2.08
C PRO A 75 -18.12 7.11 -0.91
N LEU A 76 -16.81 6.83 -1.03
CA LEU A 76 -15.82 7.16 0.00
C LEU A 76 -15.46 8.65 -0.02
N MET A 77 -15.55 9.28 -1.18
CA MET A 77 -15.22 10.69 -1.39
C MET A 77 -16.36 11.64 -1.01
N ALA A 78 -17.59 11.14 -0.86
CA ALA A 78 -18.77 11.95 -0.55
C ALA A 78 -18.66 12.77 0.76
N HIS A 79 -17.79 12.34 1.69
CA HIS A 79 -17.57 13.00 2.97
C HIS A 79 -16.19 13.69 3.07
N VAL A 80 -15.40 13.65 2.01
CA VAL A 80 -14.06 14.23 1.98
C VAL A 80 -14.12 15.58 1.26
N PRO A 81 -13.56 16.66 1.84
CA PRO A 81 -13.50 17.94 1.14
C PRO A 81 -12.70 17.79 -0.16
N ALA A 82 -13.23 18.31 -1.27
CA ALA A 82 -12.67 18.13 -2.61
C ALA A 82 -11.21 18.62 -2.73
N ASP A 83 -10.84 19.65 -1.97
CA ASP A 83 -9.48 20.22 -1.96
C ASP A 83 -8.54 19.57 -0.93
N GLY A 84 -9.02 18.57 -0.19
CA GLY A 84 -8.23 17.89 0.84
C GLY A 84 -7.10 17.06 0.24
N LEU A 85 -5.98 16.94 0.97
CA LEU A 85 -4.86 16.06 0.60
C LEU A 85 -5.31 14.61 0.35
N LEU A 86 -6.32 14.15 1.09
CA LEU A 86 -6.92 12.83 0.88
C LEU A 86 -7.61 12.73 -0.48
N ALA A 87 -8.38 13.75 -0.87
CA ALA A 87 -9.04 13.78 -2.17
C ALA A 87 -8.03 13.76 -3.33
N GLN A 88 -6.94 14.53 -3.20
CA GLN A 88 -5.85 14.54 -4.18
C GLN A 88 -5.11 13.20 -4.27
N SER A 89 -4.90 12.50 -3.14
CA SER A 89 -4.22 11.19 -3.14
C SER A 89 -5.04 10.09 -3.82
N ILE A 90 -6.37 10.22 -3.78
CA ILE A 90 -7.33 9.28 -4.33
C ILE A 90 -7.60 9.56 -5.81
N ALA A 91 -7.57 10.84 -6.22
CA ALA A 91 -7.83 11.24 -7.59
C ALA A 91 -6.95 10.47 -8.61
N PRO A 92 -7.47 10.17 -9.81
CA PRO A 92 -6.69 9.54 -10.87
C PRO A 92 -5.41 10.34 -11.16
N ASP A 93 -4.26 9.68 -11.10
CA ASP A 93 -2.96 10.29 -11.36
C ASP A 93 -2.23 9.58 -12.50
N HIS A 94 -1.38 10.34 -13.20
CA HIS A 94 -0.66 9.86 -14.39
C HIS A 94 0.21 8.65 -14.08
N TYR A 95 0.83 8.58 -12.89
CA TYR A 95 1.73 7.47 -12.54
C TYR A 95 0.97 6.18 -12.27
N SER A 96 -0.15 6.23 -11.52
CA SER A 96 -1.02 5.07 -11.36
C SER A 96 -1.57 4.59 -12.71
N GLY A 97 -1.89 5.51 -13.61
CA GLY A 97 -2.36 5.19 -14.97
C GLY A 97 -1.32 4.44 -15.82
N LEU A 98 -0.05 4.87 -15.77
CA LEU A 98 1.04 4.17 -16.49
C LEU A 98 1.29 2.76 -15.95
N VAL A 99 1.23 2.59 -14.63
CA VAL A 99 1.39 1.26 -14.01
C VAL A 99 0.18 0.39 -14.34
N ALA A 100 -1.02 0.96 -14.27
CA ALA A 100 -2.27 0.28 -14.63
C ALA A 100 -2.25 -0.22 -16.08
N SER A 101 -1.79 0.59 -17.04
CA SER A 101 -1.69 0.17 -18.45
C SER A 101 -0.66 -0.93 -18.63
N ALA A 102 0.52 -0.83 -17.99
CA ALA A 102 1.53 -1.87 -18.03
C ALA A 102 1.03 -3.20 -17.41
N MET A 103 0.25 -3.14 -16.33
CA MET A 103 -0.37 -4.33 -15.75
C MET A 103 -1.49 -4.88 -16.65
N ALA A 104 -2.32 -4.02 -17.23
CA ALA A 104 -3.36 -4.43 -18.15
C ALA A 104 -2.79 -5.14 -19.39
N GLU A 105 -1.64 -4.71 -19.91
CA GLU A 105 -0.93 -5.42 -20.99
C GLU A 105 -0.41 -6.79 -20.55
N LEU A 106 0.05 -6.92 -19.30
CA LEU A 106 0.59 -8.17 -18.76
C LEU A 106 -0.52 -9.20 -18.44
N PHE A 107 -1.70 -8.72 -18.03
CA PHE A 107 -2.88 -9.52 -17.72
C PHE A 107 -3.92 -9.57 -18.84
N ALA A 108 -3.65 -8.89 -19.97
CA ALA A 108 -4.47 -8.99 -21.15
C ALA A 108 -4.53 -10.49 -21.50
N PRO A 109 -5.72 -11.08 -21.61
CA PRO A 109 -5.82 -12.44 -22.09
C PRO A 109 -5.13 -12.43 -23.44
N THR A 110 -4.07 -13.23 -23.58
CA THR A 110 -3.46 -13.51 -24.88
C THR A 110 -4.65 -13.73 -25.80
N ALA A 111 -4.81 -12.89 -26.81
CA ALA A 111 -5.78 -13.13 -27.84
C ALA A 111 -5.37 -14.48 -28.44
N GLN A 112 -5.90 -15.57 -27.89
CA GLN A 112 -6.06 -16.80 -28.61
C GLN A 112 -6.86 -16.33 -29.79
N THR A 113 -6.14 -16.16 -30.91
CA THR A 113 -6.70 -16.06 -32.25
C THR A 113 -7.94 -16.91 -32.23
N ALA A 114 -9.09 -16.24 -32.23
CA ALA A 114 -10.35 -16.89 -32.44
C ALA A 114 -10.19 -17.55 -33.80
N THR A 115 -9.76 -18.81 -33.79
CA THR A 115 -9.86 -19.70 -34.93
C THR A 115 -11.33 -19.65 -35.27
N SER A 116 -11.63 -18.93 -36.33
CA SER A 116 -12.98 -18.71 -36.80
C SER A 116 -13.67 -20.08 -36.80
N PRO A 117 -14.87 -20.24 -36.22
CA PRO A 117 -15.56 -21.53 -36.20
C PRO A 117 -15.79 -22.10 -37.61
N SER A 118 -15.59 -21.30 -38.66
CA SER A 118 -15.54 -21.72 -40.06
C SER A 118 -14.34 -22.61 -40.42
N ASP A 119 -13.15 -22.40 -39.84
CA ASP A 119 -11.94 -23.18 -40.17
C ASP A 119 -12.00 -24.61 -39.61
N GLY A 120 -12.75 -24.81 -38.51
CA GLY A 120 -12.99 -26.12 -37.93
C GLY A 120 -13.96 -26.98 -38.75
N LEU A 121 -14.92 -26.36 -39.44
CA LEU A 121 -15.93 -27.05 -40.25
C LEU A 121 -15.37 -27.50 -41.61
N GLU A 122 -14.48 -26.72 -42.21
CA GLU A 122 -13.85 -27.06 -43.49
C GLU A 122 -12.92 -28.29 -43.40
N ARG A 123 -12.32 -28.52 -42.23
CA ARG A 123 -11.52 -29.73 -41.94
C ARG A 123 -12.34 -30.98 -41.73
N ILE A 124 -13.61 -30.86 -41.33
CA ILE A 124 -14.48 -31.99 -41.03
C ILE A 124 -15.29 -32.38 -42.28
N ILE A 125 -15.63 -31.42 -43.13
CA ILE A 125 -16.38 -31.65 -44.38
C ILE A 125 -15.78 -30.77 -45.49
N PRO A 126 -14.82 -31.27 -46.28
CA PRO A 126 -14.34 -30.53 -47.44
C PRO A 126 -15.44 -30.50 -48.52
N GLY A 127 -15.97 -29.31 -48.85
CA GLY A 127 -16.81 -29.13 -50.05
C GLY A 127 -18.11 -28.30 -49.94
N LEU A 128 -18.32 -27.48 -48.90
CA LEU A 128 -19.56 -26.67 -48.78
C LEU A 128 -19.47 -25.25 -49.36
N SER A 129 -18.38 -24.89 -50.05
CA SER A 129 -18.15 -23.52 -50.55
C SER A 129 -18.58 -23.27 -52.01
N GLU A 130 -19.48 -24.07 -52.58
CA GLU A 130 -20.08 -23.72 -53.88
C GLU A 130 -21.60 -23.93 -53.86
N SER A 131 -22.31 -22.84 -53.56
CA SER A 131 -23.66 -22.54 -54.05
C SER A 131 -23.96 -21.06 -53.87
#